data_AF-A0A2V6I793-F1
#
_entry.id   AF-A0A2V6I793-F1
#
_cell.length_a   1.000
_cell.length_b   1.000
_cell.length_c   1.000
_cell.angle_alpha   90.00
_cell.angle_beta   90.00
_cell.angle_gamma   90.00
#
_symmetry.space_group_name_H-M   'P 1'
#
loop_
_entity.id
_entity.type
_entity.pdbx_description
1 polymer ?
#
loop_
_entity_poly.entity_id
_entity_poly.type
_entity_poly.pdbx_seq_one_letter_code
_entity_poly.pdbx_strand_id
1 'polypeptide(L)' 'MRVLVITGAGVSAESGIPTFRGKEGYWRNLDPIKLATPEAFARDPKLVWQWYRERRQRIR' A
#
# COMPACT_ATOMS: atom_id res chain seq x y z
N MET A 1 -18.29 -21.58 -20.57
CA MET A 1 -18.48 -20.74 -19.36
C MET A 1 -17.36 -19.71 -19.31
N ARG A 2 -17.64 -18.45 -19.00
CA ARG A 2 -16.62 -17.40 -18.82
C ARG A 2 -16.74 -16.83 -17.41
N VAL A 3 -15.64 -16.85 -16.65
CA VAL A 3 -15.57 -16.37 -15.26
C VAL A 3 -14.51 -15.29 -15.17
N LEU A 4 -14.82 -14.20 -14.46
CA LEU A 4 -13.92 -13.09 -14.15
C LEU A 4 -13.84 -12.93 -12.64
N VAL A 5 -12.62 -12.69 -12.12
CA VAL A 5 -12.38 -12.39 -10.71
C VAL A 5 -11.60 -11.08 -10.61
N ILE A 6 -12.02 -10.21 -9.69
CA ILE A 6 -11.32 -8.99 -9.30
C ILE A 6 -11.07 -9.08 -7.80
N THR A 7 -9.82 -8.86 -7.39
CA THR A 7 -9.43 -8.88 -5.98
C THR A 7 -8.94 -7.51 -5.54
N GLY A 8 -9.03 -7.25 -4.25
CA GLY A 8 -8.44 -6.08 -3.60
C GLY A 8 -7.51 -6.50 -2.47
N ALA A 9 -6.92 -5.52 -1.79
CA ALA A 9 -5.95 -5.77 -0.71
C ALA A 9 -6.46 -6.71 0.40
N GLY A 10 -7.78 -6.78 0.61
CA GLY A 10 -8.39 -7.68 1.60
C GLY A 10 -8.07 -9.16 1.38
N VAL A 11 -7.87 -9.60 0.13
CA VAL A 11 -7.50 -10.99 -0.17
C VAL A 11 -6.15 -11.38 0.42
N SER A 12 -5.26 -10.42 0.66
CA SER A 12 -3.91 -10.64 1.18
C SER A 12 -3.80 -10.40 2.69
N ALA A 13 -4.87 -9.95 3.35
CA ALA A 13 -4.85 -9.61 4.77
C ALA A 13 -4.52 -10.84 5.64
N GLU A 14 -5.12 -11.98 5.34
CA GLU A 14 -4.86 -13.25 6.04
C GLU A 14 -3.45 -13.80 5.78
N SER A 15 -2.77 -13.33 4.73
CA SER A 15 -1.36 -13.64 4.47
C SER A 15 -0.40 -12.69 5.20
N GLY A 16 -0.89 -11.85 6.12
CA GLY A 16 -0.08 -10.91 6.89
C GLY A 16 0.31 -9.64 6.14
N ILE A 17 -0.29 -9.38 4.96
CA ILE A 17 -0.07 -8.13 4.22
C ILE A 17 -1.16 -7.12 4.63
N PRO A 18 -0.80 -6.00 5.30
CA PRO A 18 -1.80 -5.03 5.73
C PRO A 18 -2.56 -4.42 4.55
N THR A 19 -3.85 -4.14 4.78
CA THR A 19 -4.69 -3.44 3.80
C THR A 19 -4.36 -1.94 3.75
N PHE A 20 -4.89 -1.25 2.75
CA PHE A 20 -4.77 0.21 2.68
C PHE A 20 -5.71 0.94 3.66
N ARG A 21 -6.93 0.43 3.84
CA ARG A 21 -7.97 0.98 4.72
C ARG A 21 -8.48 -0.10 5.67
N GLY A 22 -9.13 0.30 6.77
CA GLY A 22 -9.62 -0.62 7.81
C GLY A 22 -8.85 -0.47 9.12
N LYS A 23 -9.16 -1.27 10.15
CA LYS A 23 -8.63 -1.14 11.53
C LYS A 23 -7.10 -1.02 11.57
N GLU A 24 -6.41 -1.81 10.77
CA GLU A 24 -4.95 -1.88 10.70
C GLU A 24 -4.39 -1.35 9.38
N GLY A 25 -5.19 -0.58 8.63
CA GLY A 25 -4.83 -0.11 7.30
C GLY A 25 -3.78 1.00 7.30
N TYR A 26 -2.90 1.00 6.29
CA TYR A 26 -1.84 2.01 6.15
C TYR A 26 -2.35 3.45 6.26
N TRP A 27 -3.49 3.77 5.64
CA TRP A 27 -4.03 5.13 5.57
C TRP A 27 -4.69 5.61 6.85
N ARG A 28 -4.72 4.81 7.92
CA ARG A 28 -5.13 5.32 9.23
C ARG A 28 -4.07 6.25 9.81
N ASN A 29 -2.78 5.91 9.63
CA ASN A 29 -1.67 6.59 10.29
C ASN A 29 -0.74 7.30 9.29
N LEU A 30 -0.89 7.02 7.99
CA LEU A 30 -0.09 7.60 6.93
C LEU A 30 -0.99 8.38 5.97
N ASP A 31 -0.55 9.57 5.57
CA ASP A 31 -1.25 10.39 4.60
C ASP A 31 -0.92 9.91 3.17
N PRO A 32 -1.88 9.33 2.42
CA PRO A 32 -1.65 8.87 1.06
C PRO A 32 -1.23 10.00 0.12
N ILE A 33 -1.68 11.24 0.35
CA ILE A 33 -1.34 12.41 -0.49
C ILE A 33 0.16 12.74 -0.36
N LYS A 34 0.80 12.34 0.74
CA LYS A 34 2.24 12.54 0.96
C LYS A 34 3.10 11.37 0.49
N LEU A 35 2.50 10.25 0.07
CA LEU A 35 3.24 9.00 -0.16
C LEU A 35 2.93 8.32 -1.51
N ALA A 36 1.72 8.45 -2.03
CA ALA A 36 1.22 7.67 -3.15
C ALA A 36 0.67 8.53 -4.28
N THR A 37 1.26 9.71 -4.52
CA THR A 37 0.97 10.55 -5.68
C THR A 37 2.25 10.94 -6.43
N PRO A 38 2.17 11.24 -7.74
CA PRO A 38 3.32 11.73 -8.51
C PRO A 38 3.93 13.00 -7.89
N GLU A 39 3.12 13.91 -7.37
CA GLU A 39 3.56 15.17 -6.78
C GLU A 39 4.33 14.94 -5.48
N ALA A 40 3.89 13.97 -4.66
CA ALA A 40 4.61 13.57 -3.46
C ALA A 40 5.99 13.00 -3.79
N PHE A 41 6.06 12.15 -4.82
CA PHE A 41 7.33 11.59 -5.30
C PHE A 41 8.26 12.67 -5.86
N ALA A 42 7.74 13.62 -6.63
CA ALA A 42 8.52 14.73 -7.15
C ALA A 42 9.05 15.65 -6.03
N ARG A 43 8.26 15.86 -4.98
CA ARG A 43 8.61 16.72 -3.84
C ARG A 43 9.65 16.08 -2.91
N ASP A 44 9.47 14.81 -2.56
CA ASP A 44 10.40 14.06 -1.69
C ASP A 44 10.49 12.58 -2.12
N PRO A 45 11.34 12.27 -3.13
CA PRO A 45 11.47 10.91 -3.63
C PRO A 45 12.11 9.98 -2.60
N LYS A 46 12.92 10.50 -1.67
CA LYS A 46 13.59 9.69 -0.65
C LYS A 46 12.58 9.13 0.35
N LEU A 47 11.67 9.98 0.84
CA LEU A 47 10.58 9.55 1.73
C LEU A 47 9.71 8.48 1.06
N VAL A 48 9.28 8.73 -0.18
CA VAL A 48 8.42 7.79 -0.91
C VAL A 48 9.14 6.47 -1.15
N TRP A 49 10.40 6.50 -1.59
CA TRP A 49 11.20 5.28 -1.77
C TRP A 49 11.40 4.50 -0.48
N GLN A 50 11.69 5.19 0.62
CA GLN A 50 11.84 4.55 1.93
C GLN A 50 10.55 3.80 2.30
N TRP A 51 9.39 4.46 2.17
CA TRP A 51 8.11 3.84 2.48
C TRP A 51 7.81 2.60 1.63
N TYR A 52 8.02 2.67 0.30
CA TYR A 52 7.82 1.51 -0.58
C TYR A 52 8.85 0.40 -0.34
N ARG A 53 10.09 0.74 0.05
CA ARG A 53 11.12 -0.25 0.41
C ARG A 53 10.75 -1.01 1.68
N GLU A 54 10.30 -0.32 2.71
CA GLU A 54 9.81 -0.95 3.95
C GLU A 54 8.64 -1.90 3.66
N ARG A 55 7.71 -1.51 2.77
CA ARG A 55 6.62 -2.39 2.33
C ARG A 55 7.14 -3.62 1.59
N ARG A 56 8.11 -3.45 0.69
CA ARG A 56 8.71 -4.58 -0.05
C ARG A 56 9.40 -5.56 0.90
N GLN A 57 10.13 -5.08 1.90
CA GLN A 57 10.84 -5.93 2.86
C GLN A 57 9.90 -6.80 3.72
N ARG A 58 8.64 -6.41 3.89
CA ARG A 58 7.64 -7.19 4.61
C ARG A 58 7.04 -8.33 3.78
N ILE A 59 7.23 -8.29 2.46
CA ILE A 59 6.78 -9.33 1.55
C ILE A 59 7.95 -10.30 1.39
N ARG A 60 7.81 -11.51 1.91
CA ARG A 60 8.81 -12.58 1.82
C ARG A 60 8.33 -13.67 0.86
#